data_AF-A0A973EG78-F1
#
_entry.id   AF-A0A973EG78-F1
#
_cell.length_a   1.000
_cell.length_b   1.000
_cell.length_c   1.000
_cell.angle_alpha   90.00
_cell.angle_beta   90.00
_cell.angle_gamma   90.00
#
_symmetry.space_group_name_H-M   'P 1'
#
loop_
_entity.id
_entity.type
_entity.pdbx_description
1 polymer ?
#
loop_
_entity_poly.entity_id
_entity_poly.type
_entity_poly.pdbx_seq_one_letter_code
_entity_poly.pdbx_strand_id
1 'polypeptide(L)'
;MLSRRPTAIRCRRRLLILGVLVSSLANAQAVYKWQDDDGRWHYADRPPPGQTPFEALAMPYMPRSRVSERRAGTERRPRHFFHNHLHGPAELELRLTEAKNVTTQPELPARFVLPADAERGLLTVSATDAKAAFSYRVSYLTVPGRPMDRLPEQLTFYPPFARDSSFPISQGLDDTHTHNDAANRYAIDFGMPIGTPVLAARGGVVMDAMQRFPDLGRVDPALASKANFVRILHDDGSMAVYAHLQRNSLRVRPGMRIPEGYWLANSGNSGYSSGPHLHFVVQINIGMALESLPLRFYLPDGGSMDPDRPQRLRGVLAARQ
;
A
#
# COMPACT_ATOMS: atom_id res chain seq x y z
N MET A 1 19.60 62.64 51.65
CA MET A 1 18.91 62.88 50.36
C MET A 1 19.72 62.18 49.27
N LEU A 2 19.08 61.22 48.58
CA LEU A 2 19.48 60.56 47.31
C LEU A 2 20.76 59.70 47.20
N SER A 3 20.52 58.48 46.67
CA SER A 3 21.41 57.59 45.90
C SER A 3 22.30 56.65 46.73
N ARG A 4 22.43 55.34 46.46
CA ARG A 4 22.55 54.60 45.19
C ARG A 4 22.03 53.14 45.31
N ARG A 5 21.76 52.58 44.14
CA ARG A 5 21.08 51.34 43.75
C ARG A 5 21.77 50.02 44.21
N PRO A 6 21.03 48.88 44.20
CA PRO A 6 21.58 47.55 44.49
C PRO A 6 22.20 46.91 43.23
N THR A 7 23.31 46.19 43.41
CA THR A 7 23.96 45.40 42.35
C THR A 7 23.70 43.91 42.56
N ALA A 8 23.01 43.31 41.60
CA ALA A 8 22.67 41.89 41.55
C ALA A 8 23.91 41.02 41.31
N ILE A 9 24.10 40.00 42.14
CA ILE A 9 25.06 38.91 41.90
C ILE A 9 24.41 37.91 40.94
N ARG A 10 24.88 37.89 39.70
CA ARG A 10 24.50 36.90 38.67
C ARG A 10 25.12 35.54 39.00
N CYS A 11 24.29 34.60 39.43
CA CYS A 11 24.61 33.18 39.50
C CYS A 11 24.52 32.58 38.08
N ARG A 12 25.66 32.41 37.37
CA ARG A 12 25.70 31.64 36.12
C ARG A 12 25.63 30.15 36.44
N ARG A 13 24.43 29.56 36.40
CA ARG A 13 24.25 28.10 36.30
C ARG A 13 24.84 27.62 34.97
N ARG A 14 25.89 26.81 35.03
CA ARG A 14 26.35 25.99 33.90
C ARG A 14 25.28 24.94 33.64
N LEU A 15 24.55 25.02 32.52
CA LEU A 15 23.74 23.92 32.04
C LEU A 15 24.69 22.85 31.48
N LEU A 16 24.78 21.71 32.16
CA LEU A 16 25.31 20.49 31.56
C LEU A 16 24.35 20.07 30.44
N ILE A 17 24.82 20.08 29.19
CA ILE A 17 24.13 19.42 28.09
C ILE A 17 24.44 17.93 28.21
N LEU A 18 23.46 17.16 28.70
CA LEU A 18 23.52 15.71 28.72
C LEU A 18 23.31 15.21 27.29
N GLY A 19 24.41 14.92 26.59
CA GLY A 19 24.36 14.25 25.30
C GLY A 19 23.89 12.81 25.50
N VAL A 20 22.64 12.52 25.14
CA VAL A 20 22.16 11.15 25.02
C VAL A 20 22.77 10.56 23.75
N LEU A 21 23.72 9.65 23.93
CA LEU A 21 24.17 8.72 22.89
C LEU A 21 22.96 7.90 22.43
N VAL A 22 22.48 8.14 21.22
CA VAL A 22 21.59 7.20 20.53
C VAL A 22 22.47 6.12 19.93
N SER A 23 22.57 5.00 20.66
CA SER A 23 23.08 3.73 20.18
C SER A 23 22.30 3.24 18.97
N SER A 24 23.04 2.85 17.94
CA SER A 24 22.67 2.12 16.71
C SER A 24 21.27 1.50 16.66
N LEU A 25 20.38 2.11 15.87
CA LEU A 25 19.27 1.44 15.21
C LEU A 25 19.53 1.48 13.70
N ALA A 26 19.96 0.35 13.16
CA ALA A 26 19.99 0.14 11.72
C ALA A 26 18.54 0.09 11.19
N ASN A 27 18.28 0.85 10.13
CA ASN A 27 17.14 0.77 9.20
C ASN A 27 15.74 1.27 9.63
N ALA A 28 15.65 2.45 10.26
CA ALA A 28 14.41 3.25 10.26
C ALA A 28 14.63 4.56 9.48
N GLN A 29 13.93 4.75 8.35
CA GLN A 29 13.96 6.03 7.64
C GLN A 29 12.93 6.95 8.32
N ALA A 30 13.41 7.92 9.12
CA ALA A 30 12.55 8.87 9.81
C ALA A 30 11.98 9.91 8.83
N VAL A 31 10.71 10.27 8.99
CA VAL A 31 10.13 11.43 8.30
C VAL A 31 10.05 12.60 9.27
N TYR A 32 10.60 13.72 8.88
CA TYR A 32 10.61 14.95 9.66
C TYR A 32 9.41 15.78 9.25
N LYS A 33 8.57 16.14 10.22
CA LYS A 33 7.38 16.97 10.04
C LYS A 33 7.58 18.27 10.80
N TRP A 34 7.37 19.42 10.16
CA TRP A 34 7.38 20.72 10.83
C TRP A 34 6.33 21.64 10.23
N GLN A 35 6.01 22.71 10.95
CA GLN A 35 5.09 23.75 10.50
C GLN A 35 5.93 25.00 10.19
N ASP A 36 5.68 25.64 9.04
CA ASP A 36 6.31 26.95 8.74
C ASP A 36 5.57 28.10 9.45
N ASP A 37 6.14 29.31 9.32
CA ASP A 37 5.61 30.53 9.96
C ASP A 37 4.20 30.91 9.45
N ASP A 38 3.81 30.42 8.26
CA ASP A 38 2.48 30.58 7.68
C ASP A 38 1.48 29.50 8.16
N GLY A 39 1.92 28.61 9.06
CA GLY A 39 1.10 27.53 9.58
C GLY A 39 0.97 26.33 8.64
N ARG A 40 1.76 26.23 7.57
CA ARG A 40 1.71 25.11 6.61
C ARG A 40 2.59 23.96 7.07
N TRP A 41 2.09 22.74 6.89
CA TRP A 41 2.81 21.54 7.23
C TRP A 41 3.77 21.11 6.12
N HIS A 42 5.01 20.83 6.51
CA HIS A 42 6.08 20.32 5.66
C HIS A 42 6.53 18.93 6.10
N TYR A 43 6.93 18.10 5.14
CA TYR A 43 7.41 16.74 5.38
C TYR A 43 8.66 16.46 4.55
N ALA A 44 9.73 15.97 5.17
CA ALA A 44 10.96 15.61 4.47
C ALA A 44 11.61 14.33 5.01
N ASP A 45 12.46 13.72 4.20
CA ASP A 45 13.31 12.58 4.56
C ASP A 45 14.61 13.01 5.28
N ARG A 46 14.79 14.33 5.46
CA ARG A 46 15.85 14.97 6.23
C ARG A 46 15.25 16.04 7.16
N PRO A 47 15.88 16.33 8.30
CA PRO A 47 15.41 17.40 9.17
C PRO A 47 15.44 18.75 8.43
N PRO A 48 14.51 19.68 8.75
CA PRO A 48 14.53 21.00 8.15
C PRO A 48 15.86 21.72 8.43
N PRO A 49 16.38 22.52 7.48
CA PRO A 49 17.58 23.30 7.72
C PRO A 49 17.32 24.39 8.77
N GLY A 50 18.28 24.59 9.68
CA GLY A 50 18.18 25.60 10.75
C GLY A 50 17.63 25.05 12.07
N GLN A 51 17.08 25.93 12.91
CA GLN A 51 16.55 25.58 14.25
C GLN A 51 15.03 25.35 14.25
N THR A 52 14.42 25.09 13.10
CA THR A 52 12.97 24.88 12.99
C THR A 52 12.55 23.65 13.78
N PRO A 53 11.63 23.78 14.76
CA PRO A 53 11.13 22.64 15.52
C PRO A 53 10.47 21.62 14.59
N PHE A 54 10.85 20.36 14.72
CA PHE A 54 10.31 19.27 13.93
C PHE A 54 9.96 18.05 14.79
N GLU A 55 9.01 17.27 14.32
CA GLU A 55 8.65 15.96 14.83
C GLU A 55 9.27 14.89 13.94
N ALA A 56 10.09 14.00 14.50
CA ALA A 56 10.64 12.86 13.79
C ALA A 56 9.68 11.66 13.91
N LEU A 57 8.96 11.36 12.84
CA LEU A 57 8.06 10.23 12.73
C LEU A 57 8.89 8.99 12.38
N ALA A 58 9.00 8.06 13.34
CA ALA A 58 9.57 6.74 13.09
C ALA A 58 8.62 5.94 12.18
N MET A 59 9.10 5.53 11.00
CA MET A 59 8.28 4.77 10.05
C MET A 59 8.82 3.36 9.85
N PRO A 60 8.22 2.33 10.49
CA PRO A 60 8.48 0.95 10.14
C PRO A 60 7.54 0.53 9.00
N TYR A 61 7.81 0.93 7.77
CA TYR A 61 7.27 0.18 6.63
C TYR A 61 8.14 0.31 5.38
N MET A 62 9.09 -0.61 5.28
CA MET A 62 9.78 -0.90 4.03
C MET A 62 8.91 -1.86 3.21
N PRO A 63 8.85 -1.73 1.87
CA PRO A 63 8.25 -2.75 1.04
C PRO A 63 9.02 -4.05 1.23
N ARG A 64 8.48 -4.99 1.99
CA ARG A 64 8.88 -6.38 1.81
C ARG A 64 8.28 -6.84 0.49
N SER A 65 9.01 -7.67 -0.25
CA SER A 65 8.38 -8.48 -1.28
C SER A 65 7.14 -9.14 -0.68
N ARG A 66 5.99 -9.04 -1.36
CA ARG A 66 4.70 -9.56 -0.84
C ARG A 66 4.82 -11.03 -0.43
N VAL A 67 5.67 -11.79 -1.13
CA VAL A 67 6.12 -13.12 -0.73
C VAL A 67 7.66 -13.13 -0.69
N SER A 68 8.24 -13.79 0.31
CA SER A 68 9.69 -14.03 0.38
C SER A 68 10.01 -15.52 0.42
N GLU A 69 11.11 -15.90 -0.22
CA GLU A 69 11.63 -17.26 -0.20
C GLU A 69 12.71 -17.43 0.89
N ARG A 70 12.65 -18.55 1.60
CA ARG A 70 13.70 -19.01 2.52
C ARG A 70 14.11 -20.44 2.16
N ARG A 71 15.41 -20.64 1.94
CA ARG A 71 15.98 -21.97 1.68
C ARG A 71 16.42 -22.64 2.98
N ALA A 72 16.19 -23.95 3.07
CA ALA A 72 16.66 -24.82 4.15
C ALA A 72 17.00 -26.23 3.60
N GLY A 73 17.32 -27.18 4.47
CA GLY A 73 17.69 -28.54 4.08
C GLY A 73 19.17 -28.69 3.77
N THR A 74 19.53 -29.76 3.05
CA THR A 74 20.93 -30.04 2.68
C THR A 74 21.21 -29.59 1.25
N GLU A 75 22.48 -29.52 0.88
CA GLU A 75 22.87 -29.24 -0.51
C GLU A 75 22.30 -30.27 -1.50
N ARG A 76 22.18 -31.54 -1.07
CA ARG A 76 21.64 -32.63 -1.90
C ARG A 76 20.11 -32.68 -1.94
N ARG A 77 19.44 -32.10 -0.94
CA ARG A 77 17.99 -32.09 -0.83
C ARG A 77 17.48 -30.76 -0.29
N PRO A 78 17.67 -29.65 -1.03
CA PRO A 78 17.24 -28.36 -0.56
C PRO A 78 15.72 -28.25 -0.55
N ARG A 79 15.21 -27.51 0.44
CA ARG A 79 13.79 -27.24 0.67
C ARG A 79 13.55 -25.73 0.63
N HIS A 80 12.50 -25.33 -0.06
CA HIS A 80 12.14 -23.93 -0.26
C HIS A 80 10.82 -23.65 0.47
N PHE A 81 10.88 -22.65 1.34
CA PHE A 81 9.77 -22.13 2.12
C PHE A 81 9.39 -20.75 1.58
N PHE A 82 8.10 -20.46 1.55
CA PHE A 82 7.57 -19.19 1.06
C PHE A 82 6.69 -18.57 2.13
N HIS A 83 7.01 -17.34 2.54
CA HIS A 83 6.25 -16.54 3.50
C HIS A 83 5.44 -15.49 2.76
N ASN A 84 4.12 -15.51 2.91
CA ASN A 84 3.23 -14.47 2.40
C ASN A 84 3.10 -13.35 3.44
N HIS A 85 3.63 -12.16 3.16
CA HIS A 85 3.58 -10.99 4.04
C HIS A 85 2.26 -10.20 3.94
N LEU A 86 1.34 -10.61 3.06
CA LEU A 86 0.03 -9.97 2.92
C LEU A 86 -0.91 -10.43 4.03
N HIS A 87 -1.82 -9.54 4.42
CA HIS A 87 -2.92 -9.87 5.34
C HIS A 87 -4.16 -10.39 4.60
N GLY A 88 -3.92 -11.06 3.47
CA GLY A 88 -4.88 -11.76 2.64
C GLY A 88 -4.17 -12.90 1.90
N PRO A 89 -4.91 -13.81 1.26
CA PRO A 89 -4.31 -14.89 0.49
C PRO A 89 -3.46 -14.33 -0.67
N ALA A 90 -2.47 -15.10 -1.09
CA ALA A 90 -1.68 -14.84 -2.28
C ALA A 90 -1.54 -16.12 -3.10
N GLU A 91 -1.83 -16.04 -4.40
CA GLU A 91 -1.52 -17.10 -5.34
C GLU A 91 -0.04 -17.01 -5.75
N LEU A 92 0.61 -18.16 -5.82
CA LEU A 92 2.03 -18.32 -6.12
C LEU A 92 2.18 -19.40 -7.18
N GLU A 93 2.84 -19.09 -8.29
CA GLU A 93 3.25 -20.08 -9.28
C GLU A 93 4.77 -20.27 -9.20
N LEU A 94 5.19 -21.50 -8.89
CA LEU A 94 6.60 -21.88 -8.83
C LEU A 94 7.05 -22.47 -10.16
N ARG A 95 8.23 -22.04 -10.61
CA ARG A 95 8.90 -22.54 -11.82
C ARG A 95 10.37 -22.80 -11.53
N LEU A 96 10.91 -23.79 -12.24
CA LEU A 96 12.33 -24.06 -12.27
C LEU A 96 12.92 -23.52 -13.58
N THR A 97 14.00 -22.77 -13.48
CA THR A 97 14.80 -22.31 -14.63
C THR A 97 16.23 -22.82 -14.49
N GLU A 98 16.98 -22.90 -15.59
CA GLU A 98 18.39 -23.33 -15.58
C GLU A 98 18.60 -24.72 -14.92
N ALA A 99 17.58 -25.59 -15.02
CA ALA A 99 17.54 -26.89 -14.36
C ALA A 99 18.42 -27.91 -15.09
N LYS A 100 19.36 -28.52 -14.36
CA LYS A 100 20.20 -29.62 -14.85
C LYS A 100 20.28 -30.71 -13.79
N ASN A 101 19.95 -31.94 -14.16
CA ASN A 101 19.94 -33.10 -13.27
C ASN A 101 19.03 -32.90 -12.04
N VAL A 102 17.82 -32.34 -12.22
CA VAL A 102 16.91 -32.00 -11.13
C VAL A 102 15.58 -32.74 -11.24
N THR A 103 15.11 -33.24 -10.10
CA THR A 103 13.71 -33.60 -9.84
C THR A 103 13.16 -32.76 -8.69
N THR A 104 11.85 -32.49 -8.71
CA THR A 104 11.19 -31.67 -7.70
C THR A 104 9.96 -32.37 -7.13
N GLN A 105 9.65 -32.04 -5.88
CA GLN A 105 8.40 -32.42 -5.23
C GLN A 105 7.72 -31.16 -4.67
N PRO A 106 6.54 -30.78 -5.18
CA PRO A 106 5.85 -31.39 -6.33
C PRO A 106 6.57 -31.12 -7.67
N GLU A 107 6.09 -31.74 -8.74
CA GLU A 107 6.51 -31.41 -10.11
C GLU A 107 6.17 -29.95 -10.44
N LEU A 108 7.01 -29.28 -11.24
CA LEU A 108 6.85 -27.88 -11.61
C LEU A 108 6.58 -27.72 -13.12
N PRO A 109 5.78 -26.71 -13.55
CA PRO A 109 5.23 -25.62 -12.75
C PRO A 109 4.10 -26.08 -11.81
N ALA A 110 4.03 -25.46 -10.63
CA ALA A 110 2.97 -25.73 -9.66
C ALA A 110 2.43 -24.43 -9.06
N ARG A 111 1.11 -24.39 -8.85
CA ARG A 111 0.42 -23.25 -8.23
C ARG A 111 0.01 -23.58 -6.81
N PHE A 112 0.08 -22.58 -5.95
CA PHE A 112 -0.30 -22.66 -4.55
C PHE A 112 -1.03 -21.41 -4.13
N VAL A 113 -1.88 -21.53 -3.12
CA VAL A 113 -2.43 -20.38 -2.40
C VAL A 113 -1.83 -20.38 -1.00
N LEU A 114 -1.09 -19.32 -0.69
CA LEU A 114 -0.59 -19.04 0.65
C LEU A 114 -1.64 -18.25 1.43
N PRO A 115 -2.06 -18.69 2.62
CA PRO A 115 -2.89 -17.89 3.51
C PRO A 115 -2.19 -16.59 3.93
N ALA A 116 -2.97 -15.67 4.52
CA ALA A 116 -2.44 -14.44 5.10
C ALA A 116 -1.37 -14.72 6.16
N ASP A 117 -0.26 -13.96 6.11
CA ASP A 117 0.87 -14.05 7.04
C ASP A 117 1.42 -15.46 7.31
N ALA A 118 1.34 -16.36 6.30
CA ALA A 118 1.70 -17.75 6.45
C ALA A 118 3.02 -18.10 5.75
N GLU A 119 3.85 -18.91 6.40
CA GLU A 119 4.98 -19.60 5.79
C GLU A 119 4.64 -21.05 5.48
N ARG A 120 4.94 -21.52 4.25
CA ARG A 120 4.81 -22.93 3.88
C ARG A 120 6.04 -23.43 3.13
N GLY A 121 6.48 -24.65 3.46
CA GLY A 121 7.42 -25.40 2.63
C GLY A 121 6.69 -25.96 1.41
N LEU A 122 7.03 -25.46 0.22
CA LEU A 122 6.28 -25.78 -1.01
C LEU A 122 7.08 -26.57 -2.04
N LEU A 123 8.40 -26.59 -1.93
CA LEU A 123 9.26 -27.22 -2.93
C LEU A 123 10.42 -27.93 -2.26
N THR A 124 10.57 -29.22 -2.57
CA THR A 124 11.79 -29.98 -2.31
C THR A 124 12.46 -30.29 -3.64
N VAL A 125 13.76 -30.09 -3.72
CA VAL A 125 14.56 -30.35 -4.93
C VAL A 125 15.52 -31.49 -4.62
N SER A 126 15.80 -32.35 -5.59
CA SER A 126 16.78 -33.42 -5.49
C SER A 126 17.45 -33.67 -6.84
N ALA A 127 18.60 -34.33 -6.82
CA ALA A 127 19.25 -34.76 -8.06
C ALA A 127 18.47 -35.91 -8.70
N THR A 128 18.31 -35.90 -10.03
CA THR A 128 17.72 -37.04 -10.77
C THR A 128 18.66 -38.24 -10.73
N ASP A 129 19.94 -38.02 -11.05
CA ASP A 129 21.04 -38.93 -10.75
C ASP A 129 21.75 -38.46 -9.48
N ALA A 130 21.63 -39.24 -8.41
CA ALA A 130 22.21 -38.96 -7.10
C ALA A 130 23.75 -38.92 -7.07
N LYS A 131 24.42 -39.41 -8.12
CA LYS A 131 25.88 -39.40 -8.24
C LYS A 131 26.41 -38.17 -8.98
N ALA A 132 25.57 -37.45 -9.70
CA ALA A 132 25.95 -36.26 -10.45
C ALA A 132 25.56 -34.98 -9.71
N ALA A 133 26.31 -33.90 -9.97
CA ALA A 133 25.93 -32.57 -9.50
C ALA A 133 24.63 -32.10 -10.18
N PHE A 134 23.92 -31.16 -9.55
CA PHE A 134 22.72 -30.55 -10.12
C PHE A 134 22.72 -29.04 -9.92
N SER A 135 22.04 -28.33 -10.81
CA SER A 135 21.89 -26.87 -10.76
C SER A 135 20.47 -26.47 -11.11
N TYR A 136 20.00 -25.36 -10.53
CA TYR A 136 18.69 -24.80 -10.80
C TYR A 136 18.59 -23.37 -10.27
N ARG A 137 17.59 -22.65 -10.75
CA ARG A 137 17.08 -21.42 -10.15
C ARG A 137 15.58 -21.57 -9.92
N VAL A 138 15.12 -21.26 -8.72
CA VAL A 138 13.69 -21.12 -8.42
C VAL A 138 13.26 -19.73 -8.86
N SER A 139 12.19 -19.67 -9.63
CA SER A 139 11.52 -18.44 -10.02
C SER A 139 10.06 -18.55 -9.64
N TYR A 140 9.45 -17.44 -9.24
CA TYR A 140 8.06 -17.44 -8.84
C TYR A 140 7.36 -16.12 -9.17
N LEU A 141 6.09 -16.25 -9.52
CA LEU A 141 5.16 -15.14 -9.69
C LEU A 141 4.16 -15.16 -8.55
N THR A 142 3.71 -13.97 -8.13
CA THR A 142 2.76 -13.82 -7.03
C THR A 142 1.63 -12.89 -7.41
N VAL A 143 0.41 -13.28 -7.10
CA VAL A 143 -0.78 -12.44 -7.28
C VAL A 143 -1.54 -12.34 -5.96
N PRO A 144 -1.87 -11.12 -5.49
CA PRO A 144 -2.68 -10.97 -4.29
C PRO A 144 -4.10 -11.49 -4.54
N GLY A 145 -4.71 -12.12 -3.54
CA GLY A 145 -6.05 -12.69 -3.62
C GLY A 145 -6.03 -14.20 -3.88
N ARG A 146 -7.11 -14.88 -3.49
CA ARG A 146 -7.36 -16.26 -3.89
C ARG A 146 -7.86 -16.24 -5.34
N PRO A 147 -7.40 -17.15 -6.22
CA PRO A 147 -7.93 -17.23 -7.58
C PRO A 147 -9.43 -17.53 -7.55
N MET A 148 -10.18 -16.81 -8.37
CA MET A 148 -11.64 -16.94 -8.49
C MET A 148 -12.00 -17.61 -9.82
N ASP A 149 -12.85 -18.62 -9.77
CA ASP A 149 -13.35 -19.33 -10.95
C ASP A 149 -14.57 -18.64 -11.59
N ARG A 150 -15.23 -17.74 -10.85
CA ARG A 150 -16.42 -17.01 -11.28
C ARG A 150 -16.35 -15.56 -10.83
N LEU A 151 -16.70 -14.66 -11.74
CA LEU A 151 -16.84 -13.24 -11.45
C LEU A 151 -18.11 -12.98 -10.63
N PRO A 152 -18.09 -12.06 -9.65
CA PRO A 152 -19.32 -11.58 -9.03
C PRO A 152 -20.18 -10.87 -10.09
N GLU A 153 -21.50 -11.09 -10.05
CA GLU A 153 -22.42 -10.65 -11.12
C GLU A 153 -22.53 -9.13 -11.25
N GLN A 154 -22.51 -8.41 -10.12
CA GLN A 154 -22.47 -6.95 -10.08
C GLN A 154 -22.02 -6.48 -8.70
N LEU A 155 -21.12 -5.50 -8.66
CA LEU A 155 -20.60 -4.96 -7.41
C LEU A 155 -21.06 -3.52 -7.20
N THR A 156 -21.83 -3.28 -6.14
CA THR A 156 -22.19 -1.91 -5.73
C THR A 156 -21.37 -1.50 -4.52
N PHE A 157 -20.67 -0.38 -4.63
CA PHE A 157 -19.82 0.19 -3.60
C PHE A 157 -20.37 1.54 -3.13
N TYR A 158 -20.00 1.94 -1.92
CA TYR A 158 -20.22 3.32 -1.51
C TYR A 158 -19.16 4.24 -2.13
N PRO A 159 -19.51 5.47 -2.54
CA PRO A 159 -18.53 6.48 -2.87
C PRO A 159 -17.47 6.60 -1.75
N PRO A 160 -16.17 6.60 -2.07
CA PRO A 160 -15.09 6.49 -1.08
C PRO A 160 -14.78 7.82 -0.33
N PHE A 161 -15.80 8.64 -0.09
CA PHE A 161 -15.70 9.94 0.57
C PHE A 161 -17.00 10.29 1.32
N ALA A 162 -16.89 11.24 2.26
CA ALA A 162 -17.96 11.58 3.21
C ALA A 162 -19.21 12.17 2.54
N ARG A 163 -20.38 12.00 3.18
CA ARG A 163 -21.69 12.40 2.65
C ARG A 163 -21.81 13.87 2.23
N ASP A 164 -21.05 14.74 2.87
CA ASP A 164 -21.08 16.18 2.62
C ASP A 164 -20.06 16.61 1.56
N SER A 165 -19.39 15.65 0.92
CA SER A 165 -18.41 15.87 -0.14
C SER A 165 -18.94 15.44 -1.50
N SER A 166 -18.46 16.11 -2.54
CA SER A 166 -18.75 15.77 -3.92
C SER A 166 -17.53 16.02 -4.79
N PHE A 167 -17.19 15.08 -5.66
CA PHE A 167 -16.04 15.19 -6.54
C PHE A 167 -16.39 14.78 -7.97
N PRO A 168 -15.81 15.43 -8.99
CA PRO A 168 -15.94 14.98 -10.36
C PRO A 168 -15.21 13.64 -10.56
N ILE A 169 -15.82 12.75 -11.33
CA ILE A 169 -15.10 11.67 -11.99
C ILE A 169 -14.26 12.35 -13.08
N SER A 170 -12.97 12.50 -12.82
CA SER A 170 -12.02 13.18 -13.72
C SER A 170 -11.55 12.27 -14.84
N GLN A 171 -11.56 10.96 -14.60
CA GLN A 171 -11.28 9.94 -15.59
C GLN A 171 -12.14 8.70 -15.31
N GLY A 172 -12.79 8.19 -16.36
CA GLY A 172 -13.63 7.01 -16.33
C GLY A 172 -12.95 5.79 -16.98
N LEU A 173 -13.74 4.73 -17.17
CA LEU A 173 -13.33 3.41 -17.64
C LEU A 173 -12.67 3.47 -19.04
N ASP A 174 -11.73 2.54 -19.32
CA ASP A 174 -11.16 2.30 -20.66
C ASP A 174 -10.60 3.58 -21.34
N ASP A 175 -9.81 4.39 -20.63
CA ASP A 175 -9.09 5.50 -21.26
C ASP A 175 -7.88 5.01 -22.10
N THR A 176 -7.54 5.79 -23.12
CA THR A 176 -6.51 5.48 -24.12
C THR A 176 -5.07 5.59 -23.59
N HIS A 177 -4.85 6.31 -22.49
CA HIS A 177 -3.51 6.58 -21.93
C HIS A 177 -3.24 5.85 -20.62
N THR A 178 -4.21 5.81 -19.70
CA THR A 178 -4.18 5.05 -18.44
C THR A 178 -5.45 4.19 -18.33
N HIS A 179 -5.53 3.27 -17.39
CA HIS A 179 -6.70 2.35 -17.26
C HIS A 179 -6.92 1.44 -18.48
N ASN A 180 -5.87 1.07 -19.20
CA ASN A 180 -5.95 0.21 -20.39
C ASN A 180 -5.46 -1.23 -20.17
N ASP A 181 -4.91 -1.53 -18.97
CA ASP A 181 -4.53 -2.87 -18.57
C ASP A 181 -5.66 -3.58 -17.82
N ALA A 182 -5.65 -4.92 -17.82
CA ALA A 182 -6.71 -5.72 -17.22
C ALA A 182 -6.97 -5.37 -15.74
N ALA A 183 -5.93 -5.03 -14.97
CA ALA A 183 -6.05 -4.73 -13.55
C ALA A 183 -6.58 -3.31 -13.27
N ASN A 184 -6.64 -2.43 -14.27
CA ASN A 184 -7.09 -1.04 -14.10
C ASN A 184 -8.17 -0.61 -15.10
N ARG A 185 -8.62 -1.48 -16.00
CA ARG A 185 -9.68 -1.21 -16.99
C ARG A 185 -10.88 -0.48 -16.43
N TYR A 186 -11.34 -0.94 -15.27
CA TYR A 186 -12.52 -0.39 -14.58
C TYR A 186 -12.15 0.53 -13.41
N ALA A 187 -10.96 1.13 -13.43
CA ALA A 187 -10.58 2.13 -12.46
C ALA A 187 -11.33 3.45 -12.70
N ILE A 188 -11.40 4.25 -11.65
CA ILE A 188 -12.15 5.50 -11.61
C ILE A 188 -11.31 6.50 -10.85
N ASP A 189 -11.06 7.64 -11.50
CA ASP A 189 -10.32 8.73 -10.87
C ASP A 189 -11.27 9.83 -10.44
N PHE A 190 -11.17 10.19 -9.18
CA PHE A 190 -11.92 11.29 -8.59
C PHE A 190 -11.01 12.49 -8.37
N GLY A 191 -11.22 13.56 -9.14
CA GLY A 191 -10.47 14.80 -8.99
C GLY A 191 -10.76 15.44 -7.64
N MET A 192 -9.78 15.47 -6.74
CA MET A 192 -9.98 16.01 -5.39
C MET A 192 -8.70 16.63 -4.81
N PRO A 193 -8.81 17.68 -3.97
CA PRO A 193 -7.65 18.29 -3.33
C PRO A 193 -6.87 17.29 -2.48
N ILE A 194 -5.54 17.45 -2.40
CA ILE A 194 -4.71 16.73 -1.42
C ILE A 194 -5.25 16.99 -0.01
N GLY A 195 -5.26 15.95 0.83
CA GLY A 195 -5.73 16.05 2.21
C GLY A 195 -7.21 15.72 2.40
N THR A 196 -7.94 15.40 1.33
CA THR A 196 -9.36 15.02 1.42
C THR A 196 -9.48 13.63 2.09
N PRO A 197 -10.33 13.45 3.11
CA PRO A 197 -10.54 12.13 3.71
C PRO A 197 -11.05 11.08 2.71
N VAL A 198 -10.35 9.96 2.62
CA VAL A 198 -10.73 8.78 1.82
C VAL A 198 -11.27 7.71 2.75
N LEU A 199 -12.48 7.25 2.47
CA LEU A 199 -13.21 6.28 3.28
C LEU A 199 -13.27 4.91 2.61
N ALA A 200 -13.39 3.86 3.41
CA ALA A 200 -13.64 2.52 2.92
C ALA A 200 -15.01 2.46 2.21
N ALA A 201 -15.00 2.22 0.89
CA ALA A 201 -16.18 2.05 0.05
C ALA A 201 -17.00 0.81 0.41
N ARG A 202 -16.37 -0.17 1.07
CA ARG A 202 -16.98 -1.40 1.59
C ARG A 202 -16.09 -1.95 2.71
N GLY A 203 -16.69 -2.60 3.71
CA GLY A 203 -15.94 -3.23 4.80
C GLY A 203 -15.11 -4.43 4.34
N GLY A 204 -14.06 -4.76 5.11
CA GLY A 204 -13.15 -5.84 4.79
C GLY A 204 -11.89 -5.83 5.65
N VAL A 205 -10.87 -6.56 5.22
CA VAL A 205 -9.54 -6.58 5.86
C VAL A 205 -8.59 -5.71 5.06
N VAL A 206 -7.86 -4.83 5.74
CA VAL A 206 -6.74 -4.10 5.13
C VAL A 206 -5.65 -5.13 4.80
N MET A 207 -5.57 -5.51 3.53
CA MET A 207 -4.72 -6.59 3.06
C MET A 207 -3.27 -6.12 2.89
N ASP A 208 -3.09 -4.89 2.41
CA ASP A 208 -1.80 -4.27 2.14
C ASP A 208 -1.96 -2.75 2.12
N ALA A 209 -0.87 -2.02 2.40
CA ALA A 209 -0.85 -0.57 2.37
C ALA A 209 0.56 -0.04 2.05
N MET A 210 0.63 1.15 1.48
CA MET A 210 1.87 1.85 1.18
C MET A 210 1.72 3.34 1.45
N GLN A 211 2.69 3.97 2.12
CA GLN A 211 2.64 5.41 2.46
C GLN A 211 3.99 6.13 2.42
N ARG A 212 4.99 5.57 1.73
CA ARG A 212 6.36 6.10 1.76
C ARG A 212 6.67 7.16 0.70
N PHE A 213 5.83 7.27 -0.32
CA PHE A 213 6.13 8.09 -1.49
C PHE A 213 5.62 9.52 -1.32
N PRO A 214 6.38 10.54 -1.74
CA PRO A 214 5.96 11.93 -1.61
C PRO A 214 4.82 12.28 -2.58
N ASP A 215 4.08 13.33 -2.23
CA ASP A 215 2.99 13.90 -3.05
C ASP A 215 3.50 14.78 -4.20
N LEU A 216 4.42 14.24 -4.98
CA LEU A 216 5.12 14.91 -6.09
C LEU A 216 4.83 14.23 -7.43
N GLY A 217 3.59 13.78 -7.62
CA GLY A 217 3.16 13.03 -8.79
C GLY A 217 3.49 13.74 -10.10
N ARG A 218 3.95 12.95 -11.07
CA ARG A 218 4.26 13.36 -12.44
C ARG A 218 3.84 12.25 -13.39
N VAL A 219 3.60 12.61 -14.64
CA VAL A 219 3.43 11.67 -15.76
C VAL A 219 4.83 11.17 -16.17
N ASP A 220 5.42 10.32 -15.33
CA ASP A 220 6.75 9.72 -15.53
C ASP A 220 6.68 8.21 -15.26
N PRO A 221 6.82 7.33 -16.27
CA PRO A 221 6.72 5.88 -16.12
C PRO A 221 7.61 5.29 -15.00
N ALA A 222 8.70 5.96 -14.63
CA ALA A 222 9.55 5.55 -13.49
C ALA A 222 8.84 5.64 -12.12
N LEU A 223 7.65 6.25 -12.06
CA LEU A 223 6.81 6.40 -10.88
C LEU A 223 5.63 5.40 -10.84
N ALA A 224 5.45 4.54 -11.85
CA ALA A 224 4.30 3.62 -11.93
C ALA A 224 4.16 2.71 -10.71
N SER A 225 5.28 2.28 -10.11
CA SER A 225 5.31 1.44 -8.90
C SER A 225 5.46 2.26 -7.60
N LYS A 226 5.35 3.59 -7.67
CA LYS A 226 5.67 4.52 -6.58
C LYS A 226 4.47 5.29 -6.03
N ALA A 227 3.30 4.65 -6.00
CA ALA A 227 2.09 5.22 -5.40
C ALA A 227 1.91 4.76 -3.94
N ASN A 228 1.35 5.65 -3.11
CA ASN A 228 0.79 5.26 -1.82
C ASN A 228 -0.61 4.70 -2.04
N PHE A 229 -0.96 3.63 -1.33
CA PHE A 229 -2.25 2.98 -1.50
C PHE A 229 -2.72 2.26 -0.24
N VAL A 230 -4.01 1.92 -0.23
CA VAL A 230 -4.61 0.90 0.65
C VAL A 230 -5.29 -0.14 -0.24
N ARG A 231 -5.09 -1.42 0.04
CA ARG A 231 -5.84 -2.53 -0.55
C ARG A 231 -6.70 -3.18 0.53
N ILE A 232 -8.01 -3.22 0.32
CA ILE A 232 -8.97 -3.89 1.20
C ILE A 232 -9.42 -5.17 0.52
N LEU A 233 -9.31 -6.31 1.21
CA LEU A 233 -9.91 -7.58 0.82
C LEU A 233 -11.32 -7.68 1.42
N HIS A 234 -12.32 -7.88 0.57
CA HIS A 234 -13.71 -8.06 0.97
C HIS A 234 -14.04 -9.54 1.19
N ASP A 235 -15.14 -9.82 1.88
CA ASP A 235 -15.54 -11.19 2.22
C ASP A 235 -15.94 -12.02 0.98
N ASP A 236 -16.28 -11.37 -0.14
CA ASP A 236 -16.54 -11.99 -1.45
C ASP A 236 -15.27 -12.32 -2.26
N GLY A 237 -14.08 -11.99 -1.73
CA GLY A 237 -12.79 -12.22 -2.38
C GLY A 237 -12.33 -11.08 -3.30
N SER A 238 -13.19 -10.09 -3.59
CA SER A 238 -12.80 -8.89 -4.33
C SER A 238 -11.90 -7.99 -3.49
N MET A 239 -11.09 -7.17 -4.17
CA MET A 239 -10.12 -6.29 -3.54
C MET A 239 -10.27 -4.85 -4.05
N ALA A 240 -10.71 -3.92 -3.20
CA ALA A 240 -10.68 -2.50 -3.52
C ALA A 240 -9.29 -1.91 -3.27
N VAL A 241 -8.79 -1.13 -4.22
CA VAL A 241 -7.52 -0.39 -4.14
C VAL A 241 -7.82 1.10 -4.19
N TYR A 242 -7.28 1.84 -3.22
CA TYR A 242 -7.34 3.29 -3.09
C TYR A 242 -5.92 3.80 -3.26
N ALA A 243 -5.61 4.49 -4.35
CA ALA A 243 -4.24 4.86 -4.71
C ALA A 243 -4.03 6.38 -4.81
N HIS A 244 -2.78 6.78 -5.08
CA HIS A 244 -2.31 8.17 -5.07
C HIS A 244 -2.49 8.89 -3.72
N LEU A 245 -2.56 8.12 -2.62
CA LEU A 245 -2.82 8.66 -1.28
C LEU A 245 -1.71 9.59 -0.79
N GLN A 246 -2.06 10.48 0.13
CA GLN A 246 -1.13 11.41 0.76
C GLN A 246 -0.11 10.66 1.61
N ARG A 247 1.16 11.04 1.50
CA ARG A 247 2.22 10.46 2.34
C ARG A 247 1.89 10.67 3.82
N ASN A 248 2.13 9.65 4.65
CA ASN A 248 1.92 9.70 6.10
C ASN A 248 0.47 10.01 6.55
N SER A 249 -0.51 9.79 5.68
CA SER A 249 -1.92 10.03 6.02
C SER A 249 -2.68 8.77 6.44
N LEU A 250 -2.08 7.58 6.31
CA LEU A 250 -2.73 6.32 6.69
C LEU A 250 -3.22 6.37 8.13
N ARG A 251 -4.47 5.96 8.32
CA ARG A 251 -5.16 5.75 9.60
C ARG A 251 -5.36 4.27 9.91
N VAL A 252 -4.99 3.41 8.96
CA VAL A 252 -5.13 1.96 9.03
C VAL A 252 -3.79 1.26 8.91
N ARG A 253 -3.74 0.02 9.36
CA ARG A 253 -2.59 -0.88 9.19
C ARG A 253 -3.03 -2.21 8.59
N PRO A 254 -2.16 -2.88 7.82
CA PRO A 254 -2.43 -4.23 7.34
C PRO A 254 -2.86 -5.18 8.49
N GLY A 255 -3.83 -6.05 8.19
CA GLY A 255 -4.46 -6.98 9.14
C GLY A 255 -5.68 -6.42 9.88
N MET A 256 -5.92 -5.11 9.82
CA MET A 256 -7.09 -4.52 10.46
C MET A 256 -8.36 -4.85 9.70
N ARG A 257 -9.39 -5.36 10.38
CA ARG A 257 -10.75 -5.48 9.83
C ARG A 257 -11.50 -4.17 10.09
N ILE A 258 -12.12 -3.62 9.05
CA ILE A 258 -12.80 -2.32 9.08
C ILE A 258 -14.18 -2.40 8.43
N PRO A 259 -15.15 -1.60 8.90
CA PRO A 259 -16.42 -1.42 8.21
C PRO A 259 -16.30 -0.45 7.03
N GLU A 260 -17.35 -0.37 6.22
CA GLU A 260 -17.55 0.75 5.31
C GLU A 260 -17.59 2.09 6.06
N GLY A 261 -17.16 3.17 5.40
CA GLY A 261 -17.08 4.51 6.00
C GLY A 261 -15.89 4.74 6.91
N TYR A 262 -15.06 3.71 7.18
CA TYR A 262 -13.85 3.87 7.97
C TYR A 262 -12.84 4.77 7.25
N TRP A 263 -12.29 5.76 7.95
CA TRP A 263 -11.28 6.67 7.37
C TRP A 263 -9.96 5.92 7.16
N LEU A 264 -9.57 5.74 5.90
CA LEU A 264 -8.38 4.99 5.51
C LEU A 264 -7.12 5.85 5.54
N ALA A 265 -7.20 7.00 4.87
CA ALA A 265 -6.10 7.89 4.56
C ALA A 265 -6.66 9.22 4.02
N ASN A 266 -5.78 10.10 3.59
CA ASN A 266 -6.16 11.25 2.79
C ASN A 266 -5.78 11.04 1.32
N SER A 267 -6.53 11.67 0.41
CA SER A 267 -6.15 11.80 -0.99
C SER A 267 -4.84 12.58 -1.13
N GLY A 268 -4.07 12.25 -2.15
CA GLY A 268 -2.76 12.85 -2.35
C GLY A 268 -2.46 13.08 -3.82
N ASN A 269 -1.18 13.02 -4.13
CA ASN A 269 -0.67 13.07 -5.49
C ASN A 269 0.62 12.25 -5.58
N SER A 270 0.66 11.05 -5.01
CA SER A 270 1.86 10.20 -5.03
C SER A 270 1.93 9.34 -6.31
N GLY A 271 3.13 9.03 -6.80
CA GLY A 271 3.32 8.10 -7.93
C GLY A 271 3.07 8.67 -9.32
N TYR A 272 2.72 7.80 -10.28
CA TYR A 272 2.38 8.18 -11.65
C TYR A 272 1.02 8.88 -11.68
N SER A 273 1.02 10.20 -11.59
CA SER A 273 -0.19 11.02 -11.45
C SER A 273 0.02 12.38 -12.11
N SER A 274 -0.95 12.84 -12.89
CA SER A 274 -0.93 14.16 -13.53
C SER A 274 -1.31 15.29 -12.57
N GLY A 275 -2.02 14.98 -11.48
CA GLY A 275 -2.45 15.95 -10.48
C GLY A 275 -3.25 15.29 -9.33
N PRO A 276 -3.63 16.06 -8.29
CA PRO A 276 -4.34 15.51 -7.13
C PRO A 276 -5.66 14.82 -7.48
N HIS A 277 -5.75 13.53 -7.15
CA HIS A 277 -6.95 12.72 -7.33
C HIS A 277 -6.90 11.47 -6.44
N LEU A 278 -8.02 10.75 -6.37
CA LEU A 278 -8.09 9.39 -5.87
C LEU A 278 -8.31 8.44 -7.03
N HIS A 279 -7.38 7.50 -7.26
CA HIS A 279 -7.61 6.34 -8.12
C HIS A 279 -8.26 5.24 -7.30
N PHE A 280 -9.43 4.78 -7.76
CA PHE A 280 -10.19 3.72 -7.12
C PHE A 280 -10.45 2.60 -8.12
N VAL A 281 -10.10 1.36 -7.76
CA VAL A 281 -10.36 0.19 -8.60
C VAL A 281 -10.70 -1.02 -7.74
N VAL A 282 -11.58 -1.88 -8.24
CA VAL A 282 -11.88 -3.18 -7.63
C VAL A 282 -11.29 -4.26 -8.49
N GLN A 283 -10.47 -5.12 -7.89
CA GLN A 283 -9.72 -6.17 -8.57
C GLN A 283 -10.05 -7.54 -7.98
N ILE A 284 -9.89 -8.57 -8.78
CA ILE A 284 -9.89 -9.98 -8.38
C ILE A 284 -8.62 -10.65 -8.90
N ASN A 285 -8.29 -11.79 -8.33
CA ASN A 285 -7.29 -12.68 -8.90
C ASN A 285 -7.99 -13.74 -9.75
N ILE A 286 -7.61 -13.86 -11.01
CA ILE A 286 -8.05 -14.92 -11.91
C ILE A 286 -6.88 -15.34 -12.81
N GLY A 287 -6.66 -16.65 -12.91
CA GLY A 287 -5.67 -17.20 -13.83
C GLY A 287 -4.23 -16.70 -13.64
N MET A 288 -3.77 -16.45 -12.40
CA MET A 288 -2.47 -15.82 -12.11
C MET A 288 -2.34 -14.39 -12.63
N ALA A 289 -3.45 -13.64 -12.68
CA ALA A 289 -3.47 -12.23 -13.03
C ALA A 289 -4.49 -11.44 -12.19
N LEU A 290 -4.27 -10.13 -12.09
CA LEU A 290 -5.30 -9.23 -11.56
C LEU A 290 -6.18 -8.75 -12.70
N GLU A 291 -7.49 -8.88 -12.50
CA GLU A 291 -8.50 -8.28 -13.38
C GLU A 291 -9.36 -7.31 -12.57
N SER A 292 -9.62 -6.14 -13.14
CA SER A 292 -10.55 -5.16 -12.58
C SER A 292 -11.99 -5.50 -12.97
N LEU A 293 -12.93 -5.12 -12.12
CA LEU A 293 -14.35 -5.40 -12.34
C LEU A 293 -15.15 -4.11 -12.51
N PRO A 294 -16.19 -4.11 -13.38
CA PRO A 294 -17.15 -3.04 -13.41
C PRO A 294 -17.86 -2.94 -12.05
N LEU A 295 -18.13 -1.71 -11.63
CA LEU A 295 -18.77 -1.43 -10.36
C LEU A 295 -19.77 -0.30 -10.48
N ARG A 296 -20.70 -0.26 -9.53
CA ARG A 296 -21.70 0.80 -9.36
C ARG A 296 -21.48 1.52 -8.04
N PHE A 297 -21.93 2.76 -7.97
CA PHE A 297 -21.95 3.51 -6.71
C PHE A 297 -23.35 3.71 -6.16
N TYR A 298 -23.51 3.54 -4.86
CA TYR A 298 -24.73 3.96 -4.15
C TYR A 298 -24.93 5.47 -4.24
N LEU A 299 -26.18 5.86 -4.45
CA LEU A 299 -26.64 7.24 -4.49
C LEU A 299 -27.36 7.64 -3.19
N PRO A 300 -27.49 8.95 -2.90
CA PRO A 300 -28.16 9.42 -1.69
C PRO A 300 -29.63 8.99 -1.56
N ASP A 301 -30.29 8.68 -2.67
CA ASP A 301 -31.68 8.21 -2.75
C ASP A 301 -31.82 6.69 -2.55
N GLY A 302 -30.71 5.98 -2.30
CA GLY A 302 -30.68 4.52 -2.17
C GLY A 302 -30.56 3.78 -3.51
N GLY A 303 -30.57 4.50 -4.63
CA GLY A 303 -30.31 3.96 -5.95
C GLY A 303 -28.83 3.65 -6.17
N SER A 304 -28.48 3.25 -7.40
CA SER A 304 -27.08 3.10 -7.80
C SER A 304 -26.85 3.54 -9.24
N MET A 305 -25.63 4.01 -9.51
CA MET A 305 -25.21 4.51 -10.83
C MET A 305 -23.98 3.78 -11.35
N ASP A 306 -23.90 3.65 -12.67
CA ASP A 306 -22.66 3.30 -13.35
C ASP A 306 -21.75 4.54 -13.47
N PRO A 307 -20.44 4.42 -13.25
CA PRO A 307 -19.49 5.53 -13.29
C PRO A 307 -18.97 5.83 -14.71
N ASP A 308 -19.68 5.38 -15.75
CA ASP A 308 -19.27 5.42 -17.15
C ASP A 308 -19.39 6.80 -17.82
N ARG A 309 -19.98 7.79 -17.13
CA ARG A 309 -20.16 9.15 -17.64
C ARG A 309 -19.43 10.17 -16.77
N PRO A 310 -18.79 11.20 -17.38
CA PRO A 310 -18.26 12.33 -16.64
C PRO A 310 -19.35 13.02 -15.82
N GLN A 311 -19.27 12.89 -14.49
CA GLN A 311 -20.22 13.50 -13.59
C GLN A 311 -19.64 13.69 -12.19
N ARG A 312 -20.35 14.44 -11.35
CA ARG A 312 -19.99 14.56 -9.94
C ARG A 312 -20.67 13.45 -9.14
N LEU A 313 -19.86 12.71 -8.39
CA LEU A 313 -20.36 11.75 -7.42
C LEU A 313 -20.45 12.44 -6.05
N ARG A 314 -21.55 12.22 -5.32
CA ARG A 314 -21.72 12.68 -3.94
C ARG A 314 -21.46 11.52 -2.99
N GLY A 315 -20.82 11.81 -1.87
CA GLY A 315 -20.66 10.83 -0.81
C GLY A 315 -22.02 10.45 -0.22
N VAL A 316 -22.07 9.28 0.41
CA VAL A 316 -23.26 8.87 1.20
C VAL A 316 -22.89 8.32 2.58
N LEU A 317 -21.60 8.09 2.82
CA LEU A 317 -21.09 7.52 4.07
C LEU A 317 -20.93 8.61 5.14
N ALA A 318 -21.33 8.28 6.37
CA ALA A 318 -20.81 8.97 7.54
C ALA A 318 -19.37 8.52 7.79
N ALA A 319 -18.46 9.47 8.01
CA ALA A 319 -17.08 9.13 8.35
C ALA A 319 -17.03 8.45 9.72
N ARG A 320 -16.39 7.27 9.79
CA ARG A 320 -16.13 6.54 11.02
C ARG A 320 -14.64 6.65 11.36
N GLN A 321 -14.33 6.84 12.64
CA GLN A 321 -12.97 6.87 13.21
C GLN A 321 -12.69 5.56 13.95
#